data_AF-A0A8J3MNL7-F1
#
_entry.id   AF-A0A8J3MNL7-F1
#
_cell.length_a   1.000
_cell.length_b   1.000
_cell.length_c   1.000
_cell.angle_alpha   90.00
_cell.angle_beta   90.00
_cell.angle_gamma   90.00
#
_symmetry.space_group_name_H-M   'P 1'
#
loop_
_entity.id
_entity.type
_entity.pdbx_description
1 polymer ?
#
loop_
_entity_poly.entity_id
_entity_poly.type
_entity_poly.pdbx_seq_one_letter_code
_entity_poly.pdbx_strand_id
1 'polypeptide(L)'
;MTISCRLRLLLARANVERAREGHQSLSLRRLAQESGVSLSVLAALHRGQNRRIDYTTVDQLLNYFNRYFTVTVNDLLLWEENRQEDASISNAHRRSS
;
A
#
# COMPACT_ATOMS: atom_id res chain seq x y z
N MET A 1 -5.59 12.77 8.05
CA MET A 1 -5.53 12.22 6.69
C MET A 1 -4.39 11.22 6.64
N THR A 2 -4.69 9.94 6.46
CA THR A 2 -3.70 8.85 6.41
C THR A 2 -3.64 8.30 5.00
N ILE A 3 -2.45 7.90 4.56
CA ILE A 3 -2.26 7.21 3.29
C ILE A 3 -1.94 5.77 3.61
N SER A 4 -2.74 4.84 3.09
CA SER A 4 -2.47 3.40 3.22
C SER A 4 -1.95 2.82 1.90
N CYS A 5 -1.16 1.77 1.99
CA CYS A 5 -0.52 1.13 0.85
C CYS A 5 -1.14 -0.24 0.58
N ARG A 6 -1.56 -0.50 -0.65
CA ARG A 6 -2.15 -1.77 -1.10
C ARG A 6 -1.10 -2.86 -1.37
N LEU A 7 0.01 -2.87 -0.63
CA LEU A 7 1.15 -3.75 -0.89
C LEU A 7 0.76 -5.23 -0.92
N ARG A 8 -0.13 -5.66 0.00
CA ARG A 8 -0.61 -7.05 0.06
C ARG A 8 -1.33 -7.48 -1.21
N LEU A 9 -2.17 -6.60 -1.77
CA LEU A 9 -2.92 -6.88 -2.98
C LEU A 9 -1.99 -6.98 -4.19
N LEU A 10 -1.07 -6.03 -4.33
CA LEU A 10 -0.10 -6.02 -5.43
C LEU A 10 0.84 -7.23 -5.38
N LEU A 11 1.31 -7.59 -4.18
CA LEU A 11 2.14 -8.78 -3.97
C LEU A 11 1.40 -10.07 -4.33
N ALA A 12 0.13 -10.19 -3.93
CA ALA A 12 -0.69 -11.35 -4.27
C ALA A 12 -0.88 -11.46 -5.80
N ARG A 13 -1.18 -10.34 -6.48
CA ARG A 13 -1.31 -10.30 -7.94
C ARG A 13 -0.01 -10.66 -8.65
N ALA A 14 1.13 -10.11 -8.21
CA ALA A 14 2.43 -10.47 -8.77
C ALA A 14 2.75 -11.96 -8.59
N ASN A 15 2.36 -12.56 -7.47
CA ASN A 15 2.53 -13.99 -7.25
C ASN A 15 1.66 -14.86 -8.17
N VAL A 16 0.48 -14.38 -8.57
CA VAL A 16 -0.34 -15.04 -9.60
C VAL A 16 0.36 -15.01 -10.96
N GLU A 17 0.89 -13.85 -11.38
CA GLU A 17 1.62 -13.77 -12.66
C GLU A 17 2.87 -14.64 -12.65
N ARG A 18 3.66 -14.60 -11.57
CA ARG A 18 4.82 -15.48 -11.39
C ARG A 18 4.46 -16.96 -11.45
N ALA A 19 3.37 -17.37 -10.81
CA ALA A 19 2.92 -18.75 -10.84
C ALA A 19 2.50 -19.20 -12.25
N ARG A 20 1.88 -18.32 -13.04
CA ARG A 20 1.55 -18.60 -14.45
C ARG A 20 2.79 -18.84 -15.30
N GLU A 21 3.88 -18.15 -15.00
CA GLU A 21 5.19 -18.30 -15.66
C GLU A 21 6.04 -19.45 -15.07
N GLY A 22 5.51 -20.20 -14.09
CA GLY A 22 6.24 -21.28 -13.42
C GLY A 22 7.30 -20.81 -12.42
N HIS A 23 7.30 -19.53 -12.06
CA HIS A 23 8.21 -18.96 -11.08
C HIS A 23 7.73 -19.16 -9.64
N GLN A 24 8.68 -19.26 -8.71
CA GLN A 24 8.39 -19.28 -7.28
C GLN A 24 7.72 -17.98 -6.82
N SER A 25 6.86 -18.09 -5.80
CA SER A 25 6.21 -16.96 -5.17
C SER A 25 7.22 -16.00 -4.52
N LEU A 26 6.88 -14.72 -4.60
CA LEU A 26 7.64 -13.63 -4.02
C LEU A 26 7.35 -13.52 -2.52
N SER A 27 8.39 -13.61 -1.72
CA SER A 27 8.36 -13.25 -0.29
C SER A 27 8.64 -11.77 -0.10
N LEU A 28 8.28 -11.21 1.06
CA LEU A 28 8.67 -9.83 1.42
C LEU A 28 10.19 -9.63 1.40
N ARG A 29 10.96 -10.65 1.77
CA ARG A 29 12.43 -10.59 1.74
C ARG A 29 12.97 -10.49 0.31
N ARG A 30 12.40 -11.29 -0.59
CA ARG A 30 12.77 -11.26 -2.01
C ARG A 30 12.34 -9.94 -2.67
N LEU A 31 11.15 -9.45 -2.33
CA LEU A 31 10.70 -8.12 -2.75
C LEU A 31 11.69 -7.02 -2.32
N ALA A 32 12.17 -7.06 -1.07
CA ALA A 32 13.14 -6.08 -0.58
C ALA A 32 14.41 -6.06 -1.42
N GLN A 33 14.94 -7.24 -1.73
CA GLN A 33 16.15 -7.39 -2.54
C GLN A 33 15.95 -6.91 -3.99
N GLU A 34 14.80 -7.23 -4.59
CA GLU A 34 14.57 -6.94 -6.02
C GLU A 34 14.05 -5.52 -6.29
N SER A 35 13.33 -4.90 -5.34
CA SER A 35 12.79 -3.54 -5.48
C SER A 35 13.73 -2.44 -4.98
N GLY A 36 14.71 -2.79 -4.13
CA GLY A 36 15.56 -1.81 -3.45
C GLY A 36 14.91 -1.14 -2.24
N VAL A 37 13.66 -1.46 -1.92
CA VAL A 37 12.98 -1.00 -0.71
C VAL A 37 13.45 -1.84 0.48
N SER A 38 13.73 -1.20 1.62
CA SER A 38 14.14 -1.94 2.81
C SER A 38 13.05 -2.87 3.34
N LEU A 39 13.44 -4.02 3.89
CA LEU A 39 12.49 -5.01 4.44
C LEU A 39 11.65 -4.43 5.59
N SER A 40 12.20 -3.52 6.40
CA SER A 40 11.47 -2.88 7.49
C SER A 40 10.36 -1.97 6.98
N VAL A 41 10.62 -1.19 5.92
CA VAL A 41 9.61 -0.37 5.25
C VAL A 41 8.52 -1.25 4.64
N LEU A 42 8.89 -2.31 3.91
CA LEU A 42 7.93 -3.26 3.36
C LEU A 42 7.09 -3.94 4.44
N ALA A 43 7.68 -4.30 5.58
CA ALA A 43 6.96 -4.90 6.70
C ALA A 43 5.95 -3.90 7.32
N ALA A 44 6.33 -2.62 7.46
CA ALA A 44 5.43 -1.57 7.94
C ALA A 44 4.26 -1.33 6.97
N LEU A 45 4.55 -1.23 5.67
CA LEU A 45 3.54 -1.12 4.61
C LEU A 45 2.60 -2.32 4.59
N HIS A 46 3.13 -3.53 4.71
CA HIS A 46 2.35 -4.77 4.72
C HIS A 46 1.38 -4.85 5.92
N ARG A 47 1.75 -4.28 7.07
CA ARG A 47 0.89 -4.22 8.26
C ARG A 47 -0.04 -3.01 8.29
N GLY A 48 0.02 -2.13 7.30
CA GLY A 48 -0.75 -0.87 7.29
C GLY A 48 -0.31 0.11 8.39
N GLN A 49 0.90 -0.03 8.92
CA GLN A 49 1.40 0.77 10.04
C GLN A 49 2.14 2.05 9.59
N ASN A 50 2.07 2.40 8.31
CA ASN A 50 2.87 3.49 7.78
C ASN A 50 2.16 4.85 7.93
N ARG A 51 2.84 5.80 8.58
CA ARG A 51 2.33 7.18 8.72
C ARG A 51 2.71 8.05 7.53
N ARG A 52 3.84 7.76 6.89
CA ARG A 52 4.38 8.44 5.71
C ARG A 52 5.07 7.42 4.82
N ILE A 53 4.99 7.66 3.52
CA ILE A 53 5.68 6.87 2.49
C ILE A 53 6.44 7.88 1.65
N ASP A 54 7.76 7.77 1.61
CA ASP A 54 8.57 8.66 0.79
C ASP A 54 8.40 8.35 -0.71
N TYR A 55 8.67 9.34 -1.55
CA TYR A 55 8.52 9.22 -3.00
C TYR A 55 9.49 8.21 -3.61
N THR A 56 10.66 8.00 -3.00
CA THR A 56 11.63 7.00 -3.46
C THR A 56 11.07 5.58 -3.32
N THR A 57 10.42 5.28 -2.20
CA THR A 57 9.73 4.02 -1.95
C THR A 57 8.58 3.83 -2.93
N VAL A 58 7.79 4.88 -3.19
CA VAL A 58 6.72 4.84 -4.18
C VAL A 58 7.27 4.51 -5.56
N ASP A 59 8.31 5.21 -6.01
CA ASP A 59 8.93 5.02 -7.32
C ASP A 59 9.53 3.61 -7.46
N GLN A 60 10.26 3.14 -6.45
CA GLN A 60 10.82 1.78 -6.43
C GLN A 60 9.73 0.70 -6.52
N LEU A 61 8.63 0.85 -5.79
CA LEU A 61 7.51 -0.11 -5.85
C LEU A 61 6.78 -0.06 -7.19
N LEU A 62 6.52 1.14 -7.73
CA LEU A 62 5.91 1.29 -9.05
C LEU A 62 6.81 0.67 -10.13
N ASN A 63 8.10 0.99 -10.15
CA ASN A 63 9.06 0.44 -11.11
C ASN A 63 9.18 -1.08 -11.00
N TYR A 64 9.08 -1.63 -9.79
CA TYR A 64 9.11 -3.07 -9.59
C TYR A 64 7.82 -3.76 -10.10
N PHE A 65 6.64 -3.30 -9.67
CA PHE A 65 5.38 -3.96 -10.04
C PHE A 65 4.99 -3.76 -11.51
N ASN A 66 5.39 -2.64 -12.13
CA ASN A 66 5.17 -2.40 -13.56
C ASN A 66 5.87 -3.41 -14.49
N ARG A 67 6.79 -4.23 -13.96
CA ARG A 67 7.37 -5.37 -14.70
C ARG A 67 6.37 -6.51 -14.91
N TYR A 68 5.35 -6.62 -14.07
CA TYR A 68 4.33 -7.67 -14.12
C TYR A 68 3.01 -7.17 -14.73
N PHE A 69 2.58 -5.98 -14.36
CA PHE A 69 1.33 -5.37 -14.82
C PHE A 69 1.36 -3.87 -14.59
N THR A 70 0.60 -3.10 -15.38
CA THR A 70 0.52 -1.65 -15.21
C THR A 70 -0.03 -1.30 -13.81
N VAL A 71 0.74 -0.52 -13.05
CA VAL A 71 0.41 -0.01 -11.71
C VAL A 71 0.65 1.49 -11.69
N THR A 72 -0.38 2.23 -11.25
CA THR A 72 -0.32 3.66 -11.01
C THR A 72 -0.22 3.96 -9.51
N VAL A 73 0.05 5.23 -9.17
CA VAL A 73 0.04 5.71 -7.78
C VAL A 73 -1.28 5.38 -7.08
N ASN A 74 -2.41 5.49 -7.77
CA ASN A 74 -3.75 5.22 -7.21
C ASN A 74 -4.01 3.73 -6.95
N ASP A 75 -3.30 2.84 -7.66
CA ASP A 75 -3.36 1.41 -7.40
C ASP A 75 -2.51 1.01 -6.18
N LEU A 76 -1.41 1.73 -5.96
CA LEU A 76 -0.48 1.52 -4.86
C LEU A 76 -0.97 2.17 -3.55
N LEU A 77 -1.44 3.41 -3.62
CA LEU A 77 -1.77 4.25 -2.48
C LEU A 77 -3.28 4.52 -2.44
N LEU A 78 -3.82 4.42 -1.23
CA LEU A 78 -5.17 4.84 -0.92
C LEU A 78 -5.15 6.02 0.02
N TRP A 79 -6.05 6.96 -0.24
CA TRP A 79 -6.39 8.00 0.70
C TRP A 79 -7.42 7.48 1.69
N GLU A 80 -7.09 7.52 2.97
CA GLU A 80 -8.04 7.25 4.04
C GLU A 80 -8.51 8.59 4.62
N GLU A 81 -9.79 8.88 4.36
CA GLU A 81 -10.49 9.98 5.00
C GLU A 81 -10.71 9.62 6.47
N ASN A 82 -10.20 10.47 7.37
CA ASN A 82 -10.39 10.28 8.81
C ASN A 82 -11.87 10.49 9.14
N ARG A 83 -12.66 9.41 9.15
CA ARG A 83 -14.09 9.44 9.51
C ARG A 83 -14.36 9.80 10.99
N GLN A 84 -13.37 10.29 11.72
CA GLN A 84 -13.48 10.60 13.15
C GLN A 84 -14.03 12.01 13.44
N GLU A 85 -13.94 12.96 12.51
CA GLU A 85 -14.32 14.36 12.80
C GLU A 85 -15.82 14.67 12.59
N ASP A 86 -16.55 13.92 11.77
CA ASP A 86 -17.96 14.21 11.48
C ASP A 86 -18.95 13.72 12.55
N ALA A 87 -18.56 12.74 13.38
CA ALA A 87 -19.42 12.22 14.44
C ALA A 87 -19.61 13.22 15.60
N SER A 88 -18.65 14.11 15.81
CA SER A 88 -18.69 15.12 16.88
C SER A 88 -19.54 16.33 16.50
N ILE A 89 -19.64 16.67 15.22
CA ILE A 89 -20.43 17.82 14.72
C ILE A 89 -21.93 17.47 14.69
N SER A 90 -22.28 16.23 14.36
CA SER A 90 -23.68 15.76 14.30
C SER A 90 -24.39 15.78 15.67
N ASN A 91 -23.66 15.54 16.76
CA ASN A 91 -24.22 15.54 18.12
C ASN A 91 -24.37 16.95 18.73
N ALA A 92 -23.64 17.95 18.24
CA ALA A 92 -23.79 19.33 18.68
C ALA A 92 -25.05 20.00 18.08
N HIS A 93 -25.42 19.63 16.85
CA HIS A 93 -26.60 20.18 16.17
C HIS A 93 -27.93 19.60 16.68
N ARG A 94 -27.91 18.43 17.33
CA ARG A 94 -29.11 17.78 17.90
C ARG A 94 -29.44 18.17 19.34
N ARG A 95 -28.57 18.90 20.02
CA ARG A 95 -28.78 19.37 21.42
C ARG A 95 -29.29 20.82 21.51
N SER A 96 -29.56 21.45 20.38
CA SER A 96 -29.94 22.88 20.28
C SER A 96 -31.36 23.07 19.71
N SER A 97 -32.22 22.05 19.74
CA SER A 97 -33.62 22.12 19.31
C SER A 97 -34.53 21.36 20.26
#